data_AF-A0A7Y1ZIL4-F1
#
_entry.id   AF-A0A7Y1ZIL4-F1
#
_cell.length_a   1.000
_cell.length_b   1.000
_cell.length_c   1.000
_cell.angle_alpha   90.00
_cell.angle_beta   90.00
_cell.angle_gamma   90.00
#
_symmetry.space_group_name_H-M   'P 1'
#
loop_
_entity.id
_entity.type
_entity.pdbx_description
1 polymer ?
#
loop_
_entity_poly.entity_id
_entity_poly.type
_entity_poly.pdbx_seq_one_letter_code
_entity_poly.pdbx_strand_id
1 'polypeptide(L)'
;MHRARTSTTSCTPIAGSCVDLGIAGRRALVNGGSAGLGKGAAKALAAIAGEKGTSYDEVVREWIDDWHIPADRFGNIDEFGAICALFCSAHAGYIVGQSLVIDGGVTNSTF
;
A
#
# COMPACT_ATOMS: atom_id res chain seq x y z
N MET A 1 0.88 27.06 -32.47
CA MET A 1 -0.18 26.03 -32.49
C MET A 1 0.00 25.12 -31.27
N HIS A 2 -0.56 25.52 -30.14
CA HIS A 2 -0.49 24.77 -28.88
C HIS A 2 -1.77 23.91 -28.80
N ARG A 3 -1.64 22.59 -28.99
CA ARG A 3 -2.78 21.67 -28.78
C ARG A 3 -3.10 21.67 -27.29
N ALA A 4 -4.24 22.24 -26.92
CA ALA A 4 -4.82 22.06 -25.60
C ALA A 4 -5.00 20.56 -25.36
N ARG A 5 -4.17 19.98 -24.49
CA ARG A 5 -4.41 18.65 -23.93
C ARG A 5 -5.61 18.80 -23.00
N THR A 6 -6.78 18.36 -23.46
CA THR A 6 -7.93 18.11 -22.59
C THR A 6 -7.52 17.05 -21.59
N SER A 7 -7.10 17.48 -20.39
CA SER A 7 -6.87 16.63 -19.24
C SER A 7 -8.22 16.05 -18.84
N THR A 8 -8.54 14.86 -19.33
CA THR A 8 -9.52 13.99 -18.68
C THR A 8 -8.87 13.52 -17.38
N THR A 9 -8.95 14.35 -16.35
CA THR A 9 -8.51 14.02 -15.00
C THR A 9 -9.41 12.89 -14.50
N SER A 10 -8.97 11.65 -14.66
CA SER A 10 -9.63 10.50 -14.06
C SER A 10 -9.43 10.59 -12.55
N CYS A 11 -10.46 11.06 -11.84
CA CYS A 11 -10.48 11.03 -10.39
C CYS A 11 -10.39 9.55 -9.95
N THR A 12 -9.27 9.18 -9.33
CA THR A 12 -9.15 7.85 -8.71
C THR A 12 -9.80 7.92 -7.34
N PRO A 13 -10.86 7.14 -7.07
CA PRO A 13 -11.51 7.19 -5.76
C PRO A 13 -10.56 6.60 -4.71
N ILE A 14 -10.24 7.40 -3.68
CA ILE A 14 -9.58 6.94 -2.45
C ILE A 14 -10.47 7.37 -1.28
N ALA A 15 -10.97 6.40 -0.50
CA ALA A 15 -11.71 6.62 0.75
C ALA A 15 -12.84 7.69 0.69
N GLY A 16 -13.66 7.69 -0.37
CA GLY A 16 -14.88 8.51 -0.45
C GLY A 16 -14.67 10.01 -0.71
N SER A 17 -13.45 10.47 -1.04
CA SER A 17 -13.21 11.85 -1.48
C SER A 17 -12.49 11.90 -2.83
N CYS A 18 -12.86 12.88 -3.65
CA CYS A 18 -12.30 13.11 -4.98
C CYS A 18 -11.06 14.02 -4.86
N VAL A 19 -9.87 13.49 -5.15
CA VAL A 19 -8.64 14.28 -5.21
C VAL A 19 -7.98 14.10 -6.59
N ASP A 20 -7.70 15.22 -7.27
CA ASP A 20 -6.85 15.24 -8.46
C ASP A 20 -5.37 15.25 -8.03
N LEU A 21 -4.67 14.15 -8.30
CA LEU A 21 -3.28 13.99 -7.93
C LEU A 21 -2.30 14.37 -9.06
N GLY A 22 -2.79 14.75 -10.25
CA GLY A 22 -1.94 15.16 -11.37
C GLY A 22 -0.96 14.10 -11.88
N ILE A 23 -1.26 12.81 -11.64
CA ILE A 23 -0.33 11.68 -11.88
C ILE A 23 -0.23 11.28 -13.37
N ALA A 24 -1.07 11.85 -14.24
CA ALA A 24 -1.10 11.53 -15.65
C ALA A 24 0.24 11.82 -16.34
N GLY A 25 0.92 10.76 -16.80
CA GLY A 25 2.23 10.86 -17.49
C GLY A 25 3.44 10.93 -16.55
N ARG A 26 3.27 10.79 -15.23
CA ARG A 26 4.36 10.73 -14.25
C ARG A 26 4.77 9.28 -14.00
N ARG A 27 6.05 9.05 -13.70
CA ARG A 27 6.61 7.72 -13.42
C ARG A 27 7.24 7.73 -12.04
N ALA A 28 6.76 6.89 -11.14
CA ALA A 28 7.41 6.60 -9.87
C ALA A 28 7.81 5.12 -9.85
N LEU A 29 8.94 4.83 -9.21
CA LEU A 29 9.33 3.47 -8.84
C LEU A 29 9.02 3.31 -7.35
N VAL A 30 8.03 2.49 -7.04
CA VAL A 30 7.69 2.14 -5.67
C VAL A 30 8.23 0.73 -5.42
N ASN A 31 9.38 0.65 -4.76
CA ASN A 31 9.86 -0.59 -4.17
C ASN A 31 9.38 -0.62 -2.73
N GLY A 32 8.59 -1.63 -2.36
CA GLY A 32 8.23 -1.88 -0.97
C GLY A 32 6.77 -2.23 -0.76
N GLY A 33 6.45 -3.52 -0.77
CA GLY A 33 5.39 -4.06 0.08
C GLY A 33 6.08 -5.11 0.95
N SER A 34 6.13 -4.91 2.26
CA SER A 34 6.61 -5.98 3.14
C SER A 34 5.58 -7.13 3.14
N ALA A 35 5.90 -8.22 3.83
CA ALA A 35 4.93 -9.29 4.02
C ALA A 35 3.70 -8.77 4.77
N GLY A 36 2.51 -9.15 4.29
CA GLY A 36 1.23 -8.75 4.88
C GLY A 36 0.34 -7.88 3.99
N LEU A 37 0.82 -7.40 2.85
CA LEU A 37 0.03 -6.57 1.93
C LEU A 37 -0.49 -7.35 0.72
N GLY A 38 -1.82 -7.27 0.52
CA GLY A 38 -2.48 -7.65 -0.73
C GLY A 38 -2.83 -9.14 -0.91
N LYS A 39 -3.21 -9.49 -2.14
CA LYS A 39 -3.82 -10.78 -2.48
C LYS A 39 -2.92 -12.00 -2.18
N GLY A 40 -1.60 -11.83 -2.23
CA GLY A 40 -0.65 -12.88 -1.91
C GLY A 40 -0.70 -13.28 -0.44
N ALA A 41 -0.63 -12.29 0.46
CA ALA A 41 -0.74 -12.50 1.90
C ALA A 41 -2.10 -13.11 2.28
N ALA A 42 -3.20 -12.59 1.72
CA ALA A 42 -4.53 -13.12 1.95
C ALA A 42 -4.66 -14.61 1.54
N LYS A 43 -4.08 -15.00 0.40
CA LYS A 43 -4.07 -16.40 -0.04
C LYS A 43 -3.24 -17.30 0.87
N ALA A 44 -2.08 -16.82 1.33
CA ALA A 44 -1.23 -17.58 2.24
C ALA A 44 -1.92 -17.85 3.58
N LEU A 45 -2.51 -16.80 4.18
CA LEU A 45 -3.27 -16.90 5.43
C LEU A 45 -4.47 -17.86 5.30
N ALA A 46 -5.21 -17.79 4.17
CA ALA A 46 -6.32 -18.70 3.92
C ALA A 46 -5.89 -20.16 3.75
N ALA A 47 -4.74 -20.41 3.11
CA ALA A 47 -4.18 -21.76 2.99
C ALA A 47 -3.78 -22.32 4.36
N ILE A 48 -3.10 -21.52 5.18
CA ILE A 48 -2.69 -21.89 6.54
C ILE A 48 -3.90 -22.18 7.42
N ALA A 49 -4.95 -21.37 7.32
CA ALA A 49 -6.20 -21.62 8.04
C ALA A 49 -6.80 -22.99 7.67
N GLY A 50 -6.79 -23.34 6.38
CA GLY A 50 -7.22 -24.65 5.89
C GLY A 50 -6.35 -25.81 6.40
N GLU A 51 -5.03 -25.63 6.48
CA GLU A 51 -4.09 -26.64 6.99
C GLU A 51 -4.20 -26.85 8.50
N LYS A 52 -4.35 -25.76 9.26
CA LYS A 52 -4.50 -25.80 10.73
C LYS A 52 -5.91 -26.18 11.20
N GLY A 53 -6.89 -26.19 10.30
CA GLY A 53 -8.30 -26.39 10.66
C GLY A 53 -8.87 -25.27 11.53
N THR A 54 -8.35 -24.05 11.39
CA THR A 54 -8.75 -22.88 12.16
C THR A 54 -9.34 -21.79 11.25
N SER A 55 -9.81 -20.69 11.84
CA SER A 55 -10.37 -19.57 11.10
C SER A 55 -9.29 -18.64 10.53
N TYR A 56 -9.61 -17.95 9.44
CA TYR A 56 -8.73 -16.93 8.86
C TYR A 56 -8.35 -15.85 9.89
N ASP A 57 -9.32 -15.37 10.66
CA ASP A 57 -9.11 -14.32 11.66
C ASP A 57 -8.17 -14.76 12.79
N GLU A 58 -8.20 -16.04 13.15
CA GLU A 58 -7.32 -16.61 14.16
C GLU A 58 -5.88 -16.71 13.67
N VAL A 59 -5.66 -17.17 12.44
CA VAL A 59 -4.32 -17.14 11.82
C VAL A 59 -3.82 -15.71 11.66
N VAL A 60 -4.70 -14.77 11.32
CA VAL A 60 -4.35 -13.35 11.22
C VAL A 60 -3.87 -12.81 12.57
N ARG A 61 -4.60 -13.08 13.66
CA ARG A 61 -4.21 -12.66 15.01
C ARG A 61 -2.88 -13.27 15.43
N GLU A 62 -2.73 -14.58 15.23
CA GLU A 62 -1.48 -15.29 15.53
C GLU A 62 -0.29 -14.64 14.81
N TRP A 63 -0.44 -14.28 13.53
CA TRP A 63 0.63 -13.61 12.79
C TRP A 63 0.88 -12.18 13.24
N ILE A 64 -0.15 -11.41 13.60
CA ILE A 64 0.01 -10.07 14.16
C ILE A 64 0.87 -10.14 15.43
N ASP A 65 0.58 -11.11 16.29
CA ASP A 65 1.30 -11.35 17.54
C ASP A 65 2.74 -11.83 17.27
N ASP A 66 2.92 -12.86 16.43
CA ASP A 66 4.22 -13.43 16.08
C ASP A 66 5.18 -12.39 15.49
N TRP A 67 4.66 -11.54 14.61
CA TRP A 67 5.43 -10.50 13.92
C TRP A 67 5.51 -9.20 14.73
N HIS A 68 4.87 -9.17 15.90
CA HIS A 68 4.82 -8.03 16.81
C HIS A 68 4.40 -6.74 16.09
N ILE A 69 3.39 -6.81 15.22
CA ILE A 69 2.98 -5.69 14.36
C ILE A 69 2.37 -4.57 15.23
N PRO A 70 3.02 -3.39 15.40
CA PRO A 70 2.50 -2.34 16.28
C PRO A 70 1.17 -1.73 15.80
N ALA A 71 0.90 -1.76 14.50
CA ALA A 71 -0.36 -1.31 13.93
C ALA A 71 -1.57 -2.21 14.25
N ASP A 72 -1.35 -3.40 14.83
CA ASP A 72 -2.38 -4.36 15.24
C ASP A 72 -3.34 -4.79 14.10
N ARG A 73 -2.82 -4.80 12.87
CA ARG A 73 -3.53 -5.26 11.68
C ARG A 73 -2.59 -5.48 10.51
N PHE A 74 -3.05 -6.25 9.53
CA PHE A 74 -2.48 -6.20 8.20
C PHE A 74 -2.82 -4.90 7.48
N GLY A 75 -1.89 -4.45 6.63
CA GLY A 75 -2.13 -3.28 5.79
C GLY A 75 -3.16 -3.55 4.71
N ASN A 76 -3.84 -2.49 4.26
CA ASN A 76 -4.76 -2.55 3.13
C ASN A 76 -4.03 -2.13 1.83
N ILE A 77 -4.39 -2.77 0.72
CA ILE A 77 -3.91 -2.41 -0.62
C ILE A 77 -4.22 -0.96 -0.99
N ASP A 78 -5.31 -0.40 -0.48
CA ASP A 78 -5.68 1.01 -0.71
C ASP A 78 -4.68 1.99 -0.07
N GLU A 79 -4.10 1.64 1.08
CA GLU A 79 -3.08 2.45 1.76
C GLU A 79 -1.78 2.47 0.97
N PHE A 80 -1.38 1.29 0.48
CA PHE A 80 -0.24 1.18 -0.43
C PHE A 80 -0.48 1.96 -1.73
N GLY A 81 -1.67 1.85 -2.32
CA GLY A 81 -2.09 2.59 -3.50
C GLY A 81 -2.06 4.11 -3.29
N ALA A 82 -2.51 4.58 -2.14
CA ALA A 82 -2.49 6.00 -1.79
C ALA A 82 -1.05 6.54 -1.72
N ILE A 83 -0.11 5.80 -1.11
CA ILE A 83 1.31 6.19 -1.08
C ILE A 83 1.90 6.20 -2.50
N CYS A 84 1.58 5.20 -3.33
CA CYS A 84 2.01 5.20 -4.73
C CYS A 84 1.49 6.43 -5.48
N ALA A 85 0.23 6.78 -5.27
CA ALA A 85 -0.40 7.92 -5.90
C ALA A 85 0.22 9.25 -5.43
N LEU A 86 0.57 9.38 -4.14
CA LEU A 86 1.31 10.52 -3.60
C LEU A 86 2.67 10.68 -4.30
N PHE A 87 3.43 9.58 -4.43
CA PHE A 87 4.76 9.61 -5.06
C PHE A 87 4.73 9.89 -6.56
N CYS A 88 3.64 9.56 -7.23
CA CYS A 88 3.41 9.96 -8.61
C CYS A 88 2.93 11.43 -8.75
N SER A 89 2.48 12.05 -7.66
CA SER A 89 1.83 13.38 -7.70
C SER A 89 2.83 14.53 -7.81
N ALA A 90 2.31 15.75 -8.01
CA ALA A 90 3.11 16.97 -7.99
C ALA A 90 3.77 17.24 -6.63
N HIS A 91 3.22 16.72 -5.54
CA HIS A 91 3.71 16.95 -4.17
C HIS A 91 5.04 16.23 -3.87
N ALA A 92 5.38 15.19 -4.62
CA ALA A 92 6.60 14.42 -4.45
C ALA A 92 7.76 14.87 -5.36
N GLY A 93 7.68 16.07 -5.95
CA GLY A 93 8.62 16.54 -6.98
C GLY A 93 10.09 16.62 -6.57
N TYR A 94 10.40 16.59 -5.27
CA TYR A 94 11.77 16.60 -4.74
C TYR A 94 12.14 15.32 -3.97
N ILE A 95 11.31 14.28 -4.05
CA ILE A 95 11.51 13.01 -3.36
C ILE A 95 11.97 11.98 -4.39
N VAL A 96 13.26 11.63 -4.35
CA VAL A 96 13.87 10.65 -5.24
C VAL A 96 14.79 9.71 -4.48
N GLY A 97 14.91 8.47 -4.95
CA GLY A 97 15.84 7.48 -4.39
C GLY A 97 15.50 6.98 -2.98
N GLN A 98 14.26 7.19 -2.52
CA GLN A 98 13.83 6.75 -1.19
C GLN A 98 13.33 5.30 -1.21
N SER A 99 13.70 4.54 -0.19
CA SER A 99 13.04 3.28 0.16
C SER A 99 12.03 3.57 1.26
N LEU A 100 10.75 3.32 1.01
CA LEU A 100 9.71 3.52 2.02
C LEU A 100 9.32 2.18 2.63
N VAL A 101 9.43 2.09 3.95
CA VAL A 101 8.93 0.97 4.73
C VAL A 101 7.45 1.17 5.01
N ILE A 102 6.62 0.22 4.56
CA ILE A 102 5.16 0.21 4.76
C ILE A 102 4.79 -1.16 5.32
N ASP A 103 4.98 -1.34 6.62
CA ASP A 103 4.88 -2.66 7.27
C ASP A 103 4.12 -2.64 8.61
N GLY A 104 3.45 -1.53 8.94
CA GLY A 104 2.75 -1.39 10.20
C GLY A 104 3.66 -1.26 11.43
N GLY A 105 4.97 -1.05 11.26
CA GLY A 105 5.94 -0.85 12.33
C GLY A 105 6.75 -2.08 12.71
N VAL A 106 6.68 -3.16 11.91
CA VAL A 106 7.47 -4.39 12.15
C VAL A 106 8.97 -4.09 12.12
N THR A 107 9.41 -3.25 11.19
CA THR A 107 10.76 -2.73 11.14
C THR A 107 10.94 -1.70 12.25
N ASN A 108 11.39 -2.16 13.42
CA ASN A 108 11.78 -1.31 14.55
C ASN A 108 13.24 -0.86 14.41
N SER A 109 13.53 -0.16 13.31
CA SER A 109 14.82 0.48 13.04
C SER A 109 14.63 1.98 12.97
N THR A 110 15.67 2.72 13.33
CA THR A 110 15.67 4.18 13.16
C THR A 110 15.73 4.59 11.69
N PHE A 111 16.25 3.73 10.80
CA PHE A 111 16.35 3.92 9.35
C PHE A 111 16.42 2.58 8.59
#